data_AF-A0A7V9BHP7-F1
#
_entry.id   AF-A0A7V9BHP7-F1
#
_cell.length_a   1.000
_cell.length_b   1.000
_cell.length_c   1.000
_cell.angle_alpha   90.00
_cell.angle_beta   90.00
_cell.angle_gamma   90.00
#
_symmetry.space_group_name_H-M   'P 1'
#
loop_
_entity.id
_entity.type
_entity.pdbx_description
1 polymer ?
#
loop_
_entity_poly.entity_id
_entity_poly.type
_entity_poly.pdbx_seq_one_letter_code
_entity_poly.pdbx_strand_id
1 'polypeptide(L)'
;MPVYTSEALILRTYKLGEADRIVVFLTRDRGKKRGVARGARRAKSRYIGALEPMTRAGVAYYERELRDLVRINYVEPQRSPLSAIGLPGSGASVLGHVGYF
;
A
#
# COMPACT_ATOMS: atom_id res chain seq x y z
N MET A 1 -4.16 8.12 20.26
CA MET A 1 -4.36 7.28 19.04
C MET A 1 -2.99 6.77 18.63
N PRO A 2 -2.70 5.46 18.76
CA PRO A 2 -1.39 4.96 18.39
C PRO A 2 -1.15 5.13 16.89
N VAL A 3 -0.02 5.74 16.56
CA VAL A 3 0.51 5.77 15.19
C VAL A 3 1.37 4.54 15.04
N TYR A 4 1.04 3.70 14.07
CA TYR A 4 1.88 2.58 13.68
C TYR A 4 2.55 2.92 12.36
N THR A 5 3.84 2.61 12.27
CA THR A 5 4.63 2.68 11.05
C THR A 5 5.20 1.31 10.78
N SER A 6 4.97 0.78 9.59
CA SER A 6 5.46 -0.54 9.21
C SER A 6 5.70 -0.62 7.71
N GLU A 7 6.60 -1.50 7.30
CA GLU A 7 6.66 -1.91 5.91
C GLU A 7 5.41 -2.72 5.55
N ALA A 8 4.82 -2.42 4.40
CA ALA A 8 3.66 -3.13 3.91
C ALA A 8 3.69 -3.36 2.40
N LEU A 9 3.02 -4.42 1.98
CA LEU A 9 2.70 -4.70 0.59
C LEU A 9 1.26 -4.26 0.31
N ILE A 10 1.07 -3.40 -0.68
CA ILE A 10 -0.26 -3.04 -1.16
C ILE A 10 -0.86 -4.23 -1.91
N LEU A 11 -2.02 -4.71 -1.49
CA LEU A 11 -2.66 -5.87 -2.09
C LEU A 11 -3.71 -5.46 -3.12
N ARG A 12 -4.62 -4.56 -2.71
CA ARG A 12 -5.69 -4.05 -3.58
C ARG A 12 -6.27 -2.74 -3.05
N THR A 13 -6.97 -2.03 -3.92
CA THR A 13 -7.72 -0.82 -3.55
C THR A 13 -9.18 -0.90 -3.99
N TYR A 14 -10.04 -0.19 -3.27
CA TYR A 14 -11.46 -0.01 -3.59
C TYR A 14 -11.81 1.47 -3.52
N LYS A 15 -12.78 1.91 -4.33
CA LYS A 15 -13.33 3.26 -4.24
C LYS A 15 -14.09 3.43 -2.92
N LEU A 16 -13.88 4.55 -2.24
CA LEU A 16 -14.67 4.97 -1.08
C LEU A 16 -15.21 6.36 -1.38
N GLY A 17 -16.47 6.42 -1.82
CA GLY A 17 -17.05 7.65 -2.34
C GLY A 17 -16.23 8.24 -3.50
N GLU A 18 -16.27 9.56 -3.62
CA GLU A 18 -15.68 10.28 -4.74
C GLU A 18 -14.17 10.52 -4.57
N ALA A 19 -13.75 10.92 -3.37
CA ALA A 19 -12.39 11.41 -3.12
C ALA A 19 -11.44 10.36 -2.51
N ASP A 20 -11.97 9.29 -1.90
CA ASP A 20 -11.19 8.40 -1.03
C ASP A 20 -11.05 6.99 -1.63
N ARG A 21 -10.11 6.22 -1.07
CA ARG A 21 -9.97 4.78 -1.34
C ARG A 21 -9.87 3.99 -0.04
N ILE A 22 -10.41 2.78 -0.04
CA ILE A 22 -10.01 1.74 0.92
C ILE A 22 -8.82 1.00 0.32
N VAL A 23 -7.75 0.88 1.07
CA VAL A 23 -6.52 0.17 0.69
C VAL A 23 -6.40 -1.05 1.57
N VAL A 24 -6.19 -2.21 0.98
CA VAL A 24 -5.84 -3.44 1.69
C VAL A 24 -4.34 -3.61 1.56
N PHE A 25 -3.66 -3.75 2.70
CA PHE A 25 -2.21 -3.89 2.75
C PHE A 25 -1.81 -4.93 3.79
N LEU A 26 -0.73 -5.65 3.51
CA LEU A 26 -0.13 -6.62 4.42
C LEU A 26 1.07 -5.97 5.09
N THR A 27 0.96 -5.69 6.39
CA THR A 27 2.09 -5.21 7.20
C THR A 27 3.01 -6.37 7.56
N ARG A 28 4.31 -6.09 7.70
CA ARG A 28 5.30 -7.08 8.09
C ARG A 28 5.08 -7.63 9.51
N ASP A 29 4.60 -6.79 10.42
CA ASP A 29 4.56 -7.03 11.87
C ASP A 29 3.15 -7.28 12.42
N ARG A 30 2.10 -6.75 11.78
CA ARG A 30 0.71 -6.80 12.28
C ARG A 30 -0.29 -7.45 11.33
N GLY A 31 0.23 -8.15 10.32
CA GLY A 31 -0.58 -8.87 9.33
C GLY A 31 -1.41 -7.95 8.43
N LYS A 32 -2.54 -8.46 7.93
CA LYS A 32 -3.38 -7.79 6.94
C LYS A 32 -4.26 -6.72 7.58
N LYS A 33 -4.22 -5.50 7.03
CA LYS A 33 -5.04 -4.37 7.48
C LYS A 33 -5.81 -3.76 6.31
N ARG A 34 -6.90 -3.07 6.64
CA ARG A 34 -7.70 -2.29 5.69
C ARG A 34 -7.71 -0.85 6.17
N GLY A 35 -7.28 0.08 5.32
CA GLY A 35 -7.14 1.47 5.69
C GLY A 35 -7.83 2.43 4.74
N VAL A 36 -8.36 3.53 5.27
CA VAL A 36 -8.91 4.63 4.48
C VAL A 36 -7.79 5.59 4.10
N ALA A 37 -7.52 5.71 2.80
CA ALA A 37 -6.66 6.72 2.22
C ALA A 37 -7.49 7.92 1.74
N ARG A 38 -7.57 8.96 2.57
CA ARG A 38 -8.37 10.16 2.30
C ARG A 38 -7.75 11.02 1.19
N GLY A 39 -8.53 11.42 0.21
CA GLY A 39 -8.07 12.21 -0.93
C GLY A 39 -7.24 11.40 -1.94
N ALA A 40 -7.25 10.06 -1.86
CA ALA A 40 -6.52 9.18 -2.77
C ALA A 40 -6.97 9.28 -4.24
N ARG A 41 -8.18 9.78 -4.51
CA ARG A 41 -8.71 9.96 -5.87
C ARG A 41 -8.61 11.40 -6.39
N ARG A 42 -8.13 12.36 -5.58
CA ARG A 42 -7.97 13.75 -6.01
C ARG A 42 -6.82 13.85 -7.02
N ALA A 43 -6.93 14.75 -8.00
CA ALA A 43 -5.91 14.94 -9.04
C ALA A 43 -4.52 15.27 -8.46
N LYS A 44 -4.45 16.02 -7.37
CA LYS A 44 -3.21 16.36 -6.64
C LYS A 44 -3.06 15.51 -5.36
N SER A 45 -3.26 14.20 -5.47
CA SER A 45 -3.14 13.31 -4.32
C SER A 45 -1.69 13.04 -3.93
N ARG A 46 -1.41 12.98 -2.63
CA ARG A 46 -0.12 12.50 -2.11
C ARG A 46 0.11 10.99 -2.29
N TYR A 47 -0.91 10.27 -2.76
CA TYR A 47 -0.90 8.81 -2.91
C TYR A 47 -0.72 8.35 -4.36
N ILE A 48 -0.37 9.25 -5.28
CA ILE A 48 -0.19 8.95 -6.71
C ILE A 48 0.89 7.87 -6.85
N GLY A 49 0.55 6.75 -7.51
CA GLY A 49 1.45 5.60 -7.72
C GLY A 49 1.76 4.77 -6.47
N ALA A 50 1.63 5.32 -5.26
CA ALA A 50 1.96 4.64 -4.01
C ALA A 50 0.94 3.55 -3.61
N LEU A 51 -0.28 3.63 -4.12
CA LEU A 51 -1.37 2.69 -3.82
C LEU A 51 -1.62 1.67 -4.95
N GLU A 52 -0.67 1.52 -5.85
CA GLU A 52 -0.73 0.48 -6.89
C GLU A 52 -0.56 -0.92 -6.25
N PRO A 53 -1.32 -1.93 -6.69
CA PRO A 53 -1.12 -3.31 -6.24
C PRO A 53 0.32 -3.78 -6.38
N MET A 54 0.76 -4.63 -5.45
CA MET A 54 2.12 -5.17 -5.35
C MET A 54 3.21 -4.12 -5.08
N THR A 55 2.84 -2.88 -4.77
CA THR A 55 3.81 -1.87 -4.30
C THR A 55 4.23 -2.17 -2.87
N ARG A 56 5.54 -2.24 -2.63
CA ARG A 56 6.11 -2.29 -1.27
C ARG A 56 6.37 -0.87 -0.81
N ALA A 57 5.81 -0.51 0.33
CA ALA A 57 5.84 0.84 0.86
C ALA A 57 5.97 0.86 2.38
N GLY A 58 6.58 1.91 2.92
CA GLY A 58 6.40 2.29 4.31
C GLY A 58 5.01 2.89 4.49
N VAL A 59 4.22 2.35 5.43
CA VAL A 59 2.86 2.84 5.69
C VAL A 59 2.77 3.30 7.14
N ALA A 60 2.33 4.54 7.34
CA ALA A 60 1.91 5.02 8.65
C ALA A 60 0.38 5.10 8.72
N TYR A 61 -0.19 4.52 9.77
CA TYR A 61 -1.63 4.50 9.98
C TYR A 61 -2.01 4.63 11.45
N TYR A 62 -3.21 5.15 11.68
CA TYR A 62 -3.85 5.23 12.98
C TYR A 62 -4.84 4.09 13.15
N GLU A 63 -4.73 3.37 14.25
CA GLU A 63 -5.63 2.28 14.62
C GLU A 63 -6.43 2.64 15.88
N ARG A 64 -7.69 2.21 15.94
CA ARG A 64 -8.56 2.32 17.13
C ARG A 64 -9.08 0.92 17.44
N GLU A 65 -9.12 0.56 18.73
CA GLU A 65 -9.36 -0.81 19.22
C GLU A 65 -10.75 -1.41 18.92
N LEU A 66 -11.61 -0.73 18.15
CA LEU A 66 -12.96 -1.20 17.81
C LEU A 66 -13.35 -0.85 16.35
N ARG A 67 -12.37 -0.59 15.48
CA ARG A 67 -12.63 -0.25 14.08
C ARG A 67 -11.88 -1.18 13.14
N ASP A 68 -12.62 -1.79 12.22
CA ASP A 68 -12.07 -2.64 11.16
C ASP A 68 -11.23 -1.86 10.14
N LEU A 69 -11.47 -0.54 10.01
CA LEU A 69 -10.77 0.34 9.10
C LEU A 69 -9.83 1.28 9.85
N VAL A 70 -8.52 1.15 9.57
CA VAL A 70 -7.50 2.09 10.03
C VAL A 70 -7.53 3.36 9.19
N ARG A 71 -6.95 4.46 9.68
CA ARG A 71 -6.76 5.68 8.88
C ARG A 71 -5.33 5.77 8.40
N ILE A 72 -5.13 5.78 7.09
CA ILE A 72 -3.79 5.92 6.50
C ILE A 72 -3.37 7.38 6.58
N ASN A 73 -2.18 7.61 7.13
CA ASN A 73 -1.61 8.94 7.26
C ASN A 73 -0.62 9.27 6.14
N TYR A 74 0.29 8.36 5.81
CA TYR A 74 1.13 8.48 4.61
C TYR A 74 1.53 7.10 4.11
N VAL A 75 1.90 7.05 2.83
CA VAL A 75 2.45 5.86 2.18
C VAL A 75 3.66 6.33 1.40
N GLU A 76 4.81 5.76 1.69
CA GLU A 76 6.08 6.06 1.03
C GLU A 76 6.52 4.84 0.23
N PRO A 77 6.38 4.85 -1.11
CA PRO A 77 6.72 3.69 -1.94
C PRO A 77 8.24 3.46 -1.93
N GLN A 78 8.65 2.25 -1.55
CA GLN A 78 10.05 1.82 -1.52
C GLN A 78 10.43 1.05 -2.78
N ARG A 79 9.53 0.18 -3.27
CA ARG A 79 9.67 -0.55 -4.55
C ARG A 79 8.32 -0.67 -5.22
N SER A 80 8.25 -0.26 -6.48
CA SER A 80 7.08 -0.40 -7.34
C SER A 80 7.31 -1.50 -8.37
N PRO A 81 6.33 -2.37 -8.66
CA PRO A 81 6.42 -3.35 -9.74
C PRO A 81 6.74 -2.72 -11.10
N LEU A 82 6.35 -1.46 -11.33
CA LEU A 82 6.63 -0.73 -12.56
C LEU A 82 8.13 -0.49 -12.79
N SER A 83 8.97 -0.46 -11.75
CA SER A 83 10.42 -0.27 -11.92
C SER A 83 11.13 -1.51 -12.46
N ALA A 84 10.47 -2.69 -12.46
CA ALA A 84 11.05 -3.93 -12.97
C ALA A 84 10.92 -4.08 -14.51
N ILE A 85 10.03 -3.31 -15.15
CA ILE A 85 9.68 -3.49 -16.57
C ILE A 85 10.76 -2.93 -17.53
N GLY A 86 11.73 -2.15 -17.05
CA GLY A 86 12.74 -1.48 -17.88
C GLY A 86 14.13 -2.13 -17.94
N LEU A 87 14.37 -3.25 -17.26
CA LEU A 87 15.71 -3.87 -17.20
C LEU A 87 15.87 -4.97 -18.26
N PRO A 88 16.90 -4.95 -19.13
CA PRO A 88 17.18 -6.07 -20.03
C PRO A 88 17.52 -7.33 -19.19
N GLY A 89 16.84 -8.45 -19.48
CA GLY A 89 16.97 -9.71 -18.73
C GLY A 89 15.92 -9.93 -17.61
N SER A 90 14.93 -9.04 -17.48
CA SER A 90 13.90 -9.05 -16.42
C SER A 90 12.88 -10.20 -16.47
N GLY A 91 12.91 -11.07 -17.49
CA GLY A 91 12.03 -12.25 -17.56
C GLY A 91 12.19 -13.22 -16.38
N ALA A 92 13.40 -13.32 -15.80
CA ALA A 92 13.68 -14.22 -14.68
C ALA A 92 13.44 -13.56 -13.29
N SER A 93 13.59 -12.24 -13.16
CA SER A 93 13.41 -11.53 -11.89
C SER A 93 11.94 -11.24 -11.56
N VAL A 94 11.07 -11.19 -12.56
CA VAL A 94 9.60 -11.13 -12.36
C VAL A 94 9.11 -12.39 -11.62
N LEU A 95 9.74 -13.55 -11.85
CA LEU A 95 9.44 -14.81 -11.15
C LEU A 95 10.10 -14.93 -9.76
N GLY A 96 10.97 -14.00 -9.37
CA GLY A 96 11.50 -13.92 -8.00
C GLY A 96 10.44 -13.62 -6.93
N HIS A 97 9.21 -13.29 -7.35
CA HIS A 97 8.05 -13.11 -6.48
C HIS A 97 7.51 -14.44 -5.91
N VAL A 98 8.08 -15.59 -6.26
CA VAL A 98 7.71 -16.90 -5.70
C VAL A 98 8.49 -17.22 -4.42
N GLY A 99 9.52 -16.44 -4.08
CA GLY A 99 10.30 -16.60 -2.84
C GLY A 99 9.67 -15.98 -1.58
N TYR A 100 8.35 -15.99 -1.45
CA TYR A 100 7.65 -15.52 -0.24
C TYR A 100 6.98 -16.69 0.51
N PHE A 101 7.77 -17.71 0.83
CA PHE A 101 7.54 -18.65 1.94
C PHE A 101 8.89 -19.00 2.57
#